data_AF-A0A483GB81-F1
#
_entry.id   AF-A0A483GB81-F1
#
_cell.length_a   1.000
_cell.length_b   1.000
_cell.length_c   1.000
_cell.angle_alpha   90.00
_cell.angle_beta   90.00
_cell.angle_gamma   90.00
#
_symmetry.space_group_name_H-M   'P 1'
#
loop_
_entity.id
_entity.type
_entity.pdbx_description
1 polymer ?
#
loop_
_entity_poly.entity_id
_entity_poly.type
_entity_poly.pdbx_seq_one_letter_code
_entity_poly.pdbx_strand_id
1 'polypeptide(L)'
;MAKIIVVSTDCPYPANHGGRLDILMRLELLSSTGHDVDLIVTYKEEIDEASKQYLERICKNVYYAQRLGMIRSAFNDMLKFLPLQVKSRSRLREIKLNKKYDYVLCESEYVYSIL
;
A
#
# COMPACT_ATOMS: atom_id res chain seq x y z
N MET A 1 -11.07 18.68 7.15
CA MET A 1 -9.88 18.02 6.59
C MET A 1 -9.84 16.59 7.09
N ALA A 2 -9.78 15.59 6.21
CA ALA A 2 -9.86 14.18 6.61
C ALA A 2 -8.48 13.54 6.79
N LYS A 3 -8.40 12.51 7.63
CA LYS A 3 -7.26 11.59 7.76
C LYS A 3 -7.52 10.38 6.90
N ILE A 4 -6.71 10.20 5.86
CA ILE A 4 -6.91 9.17 4.85
C ILE A 4 -5.66 8.29 4.84
N ILE A 5 -5.83 6.98 4.84
CA ILE A 5 -4.74 6.05 4.53
C ILE A 5 -5.03 5.35 3.22
N VAL A 6 -4.09 5.45 2.28
CA VAL A 6 -4.15 4.73 1.00
C VAL A 6 -3.32 3.46 1.13
N VAL A 7 -3.86 2.33 0.70
CA VAL A 7 -3.20 1.03 0.78
C VAL A 7 -2.96 0.53 -0.64
N SER A 8 -1.71 0.62 -1.09
CA SER A 8 -1.35 0.40 -2.48
C SER A 8 -0.99 -1.05 -2.77
N THR A 9 -1.46 -1.56 -3.92
CA THR A 9 -1.10 -2.90 -4.42
C THR A 9 0.37 -3.05 -4.73
N ASP A 10 1.09 -1.96 -5.01
CA ASP A 10 2.53 -1.89 -5.25
C ASP A 10 3.14 -0.51 -4.95
N CYS A 11 4.43 -0.30 -5.26
CA CYS A 11 5.04 1.01 -5.10
C CYS A 11 4.56 1.95 -6.22
N PRO A 12 3.82 3.03 -5.93
CA PRO A 12 3.20 3.87 -6.95
C PRO A 12 4.20 4.76 -7.73
N TYR A 13 5.43 4.88 -7.24
CA TYR A 13 6.52 5.60 -7.92
C TYR A 13 7.69 4.65 -8.21
N PRO A 14 8.36 4.76 -9.37
CA PRO A 14 7.98 5.58 -10.52
C PRO A 14 6.69 5.06 -11.17
N ALA A 15 5.86 5.99 -11.66
CA ALA A 15 4.58 5.70 -12.32
C ALA A 15 4.77 5.17 -13.74
N ASN A 16 5.39 4.00 -13.86
CA ASN A 16 5.77 3.37 -15.12
C ASN A 16 4.64 2.56 -15.79
N HIS A 17 3.46 2.49 -15.19
CA HIS A 17 2.26 1.92 -15.79
C HIS A 17 0.98 2.56 -15.23
N GLY A 18 -0.15 2.36 -15.93
CA GLY A 18 -1.42 3.03 -15.63
C GLY A 18 -1.90 2.88 -14.19
N GLY A 19 -1.83 1.67 -13.62
CA GLY A 19 -2.23 1.43 -12.23
C GLY A 19 -1.42 2.25 -11.20
N ARG A 20 -0.11 2.38 -11.39
CA ARG A 20 0.72 3.21 -10.50
C ARG A 20 0.45 4.70 -10.69
N LEU A 21 0.26 5.12 -11.94
CA LEU A 21 -0.07 6.51 -12.26
C LEU A 21 -1.38 6.94 -11.60
N ASP A 22 -2.41 6.11 -11.66
CA ASP A 22 -3.71 6.39 -11.02
C ASP A 22 -3.57 6.60 -9.51
N ILE A 23 -2.87 5.67 -8.83
CA ILE A 23 -2.62 5.75 -7.39
C ILE A 23 -1.79 6.99 -7.05
N LEU A 24 -0.74 7.27 -7.83
CA LEU A 24 0.14 8.42 -7.61
C LEU A 24 -0.61 9.75 -7.75
N MET A 25 -1.38 9.93 -8.82
CA MET A 25 -2.18 11.13 -9.04
C MET A 25 -3.23 11.32 -7.94
N ARG A 26 -3.82 10.22 -7.44
CA ARG A 26 -4.75 10.27 -6.31
C ARG A 26 -4.07 10.75 -5.04
N LEU A 27 -2.88 10.25 -4.72
CA LEU A 27 -2.11 10.70 -3.56
C LEU A 27 -1.79 12.21 -3.65
N GLU A 28 -1.30 12.66 -4.81
CA GLU A 28 -0.98 14.07 -5.05
C GLU A 28 -2.22 14.98 -4.91
N LEU A 29 -3.35 14.55 -5.46
CA LEU A 29 -4.62 15.29 -5.36
C LEU A 29 -5.12 15.37 -3.91
N LEU A 30 -5.14 14.25 -3.18
CA LEU A 30 -5.59 14.22 -1.79
C LEU A 30 -4.69 15.08 -0.89
N SER A 31 -3.37 15.01 -1.08
CA SER A 31 -2.43 15.81 -0.30
C SER A 31 -2.50 17.30 -0.64
N SER A 32 -2.60 17.67 -1.92
CA SER A 32 -2.67 19.07 -2.36
C SER A 32 -3.99 19.75 -1.99
N THR A 33 -5.07 19.00 -1.81
CA THR A 33 -6.34 19.50 -1.25
C THR A 33 -6.33 19.62 0.28
N GLY A 34 -5.18 19.30 0.89
CA GLY A 34 -4.84 19.53 2.29
C GLY A 34 -5.16 18.38 3.23
N HIS A 35 -5.64 17.23 2.74
CA HIS A 35 -5.92 16.07 3.58
C HIS A 35 -4.65 15.52 4.26
N ASP A 36 -4.81 14.89 5.43
CA ASP A 36 -3.71 14.17 6.10
C ASP A 36 -3.63 12.76 5.52
N VAL A 37 -2.81 12.61 4.47
CA VAL A 37 -2.70 11.38 3.69
C VAL A 37 -1.48 10.58 4.14
N ASP A 38 -1.75 9.37 4.63
CA ASP A 38 -0.71 8.35 4.83
C ASP A 38 -0.81 7.28 3.72
N LEU A 39 0.29 6.58 3.48
CA LEU A 39 0.39 5.55 2.46
C LEU A 39 0.94 4.26 3.06
N ILE A 40 0.35 3.12 2.70
CA ILE A 40 0.96 1.79 2.84
C ILE A 40 1.38 1.31 1.46
N VAL A 41 2.67 1.03 1.29
CA VAL A 41 3.24 0.45 0.08
C VAL A 41 3.49 -1.04 0.28
N THR A 42 2.93 -1.88 -0.58
CA THR A 42 3.36 -3.28 -0.66
C THR A 42 4.45 -3.46 -1.70
N TYR A 43 5.53 -4.17 -1.40
CA TYR A 43 6.66 -4.32 -2.32
C TYR A 43 7.22 -5.73 -2.32
N LYS A 44 7.84 -6.16 -3.43
CA LYS A 44 8.30 -7.54 -3.58
C LYS A 44 9.67 -7.76 -2.92
N GLU A 45 10.67 -6.98 -3.34
CA GLU A 45 12.06 -7.20 -2.96
C GLU A 45 12.60 -5.96 -2.25
N GLU A 46 12.73 -4.86 -2.99
CA GLU A 46 13.19 -3.57 -2.49
C GLU A 46 12.40 -2.41 -3.12
N ILE A 47 12.56 -1.23 -2.53
CA ILE A 47 12.12 0.05 -3.07
C ILE A 47 13.34 0.94 -3.07
N ASP A 48 13.65 1.55 -4.20
CA ASP A 48 14.78 2.46 -4.31
C ASP A 48 14.56 3.73 -3.48
N GLU A 49 15.65 4.36 -3.08
CA GLU A 49 15.61 5.48 -2.14
C GLU A 49 14.95 6.72 -2.73
N ALA A 50 15.08 6.94 -4.05
CA ALA A 50 14.43 8.07 -4.71
C ALA A 50 12.90 7.93 -4.68
N SER A 51 12.39 6.70 -4.86
CA SER A 51 10.97 6.39 -4.71
C SER A 51 10.47 6.64 -3.29
N LYS A 52 11.20 6.21 -2.25
CA LYS A 52 10.80 6.49 -0.86
C LYS A 52 10.74 7.99 -0.59
N GLN A 53 11.80 8.72 -0.96
CA GLN A 53 11.86 10.17 -0.80
C GLN A 53 10.73 10.90 -1.53
N TYR A 54 10.36 10.44 -2.72
CA TYR A 54 9.22 11.00 -3.45
C TYR A 54 7.92 10.84 -2.65
N LEU A 55 7.64 9.62 -2.20
CA LEU A 55 6.41 9.29 -1.48
C LEU A 55 6.32 10.00 -0.13
N GLU A 56 7.44 10.13 0.57
CA GLU A 56 7.54 10.85 1.85
C GLU A 56 7.42 12.37 1.70
N ARG A 57 7.63 12.93 0.49
CA ARG A 57 7.35 14.35 0.21
C ARG A 57 5.86 14.62 0.03
N ILE A 58 5.12 13.68 -0.55
CA ILE A 58 3.70 13.86 -0.85
C ILE A 58 2.77 13.29 0.24
N CYS A 59 3.21 12.30 1.01
CA CYS A 59 2.44 11.68 2.09
C CYS A 59 3.01 12.07 3.46
N LYS A 60 2.15 12.15 4.47
CA LYS A 60 2.56 12.47 5.85
C LYS A 60 3.36 11.35 6.50
N ASN A 61 2.95 10.10 6.31
CA ASN A 61 3.68 8.90 6.71
C ASN A 61 3.61 7.86 5.60
N VAL A 62 4.68 7.08 5.45
CA VAL A 62 4.73 5.95 4.51
C VAL A 62 5.12 4.68 5.27
N TYR A 63 4.28 3.67 5.17
CA TYR A 63 4.48 2.34 5.77
C TYR A 63 4.83 1.34 4.67
N TYR A 64 5.79 0.47 4.94
CA TYR A 64 6.28 -0.48 3.95
C TYR A 64 5.98 -1.92 4.37
N ALA A 65 5.24 -2.64 3.52
CA ALA A 65 4.84 -4.02 3.74
C ALA A 65 5.46 -4.94 2.66
N GLN A 66 6.52 -5.66 3.00
CA GLN A 66 7.14 -6.58 2.05
C GLN A 66 6.23 -7.78 1.81
N ARG A 67 5.93 -8.06 0.55
CA ARG A 67 5.17 -9.22 0.11
C ARG A 67 5.90 -10.52 0.44
N LEU A 68 5.14 -11.56 0.73
CA LEU A 68 5.67 -12.91 0.84
C LEU A 68 6.06 -13.43 -0.55
N GLY A 69 7.18 -14.15 -0.60
CA GLY A 69 7.56 -14.91 -1.80
C GLY A 69 6.53 -15.97 -2.16
N MET A 70 6.55 -16.44 -3.42
CA MET A 70 5.55 -17.38 -3.95
C MET A 70 5.41 -18.65 -3.11
N ILE A 71 6.54 -19.28 -2.76
CA ILE A 71 6.58 -20.51 -1.94
C ILE A 71 5.89 -20.26 -0.59
N ARG A 72 6.32 -19.21 0.12
CA ARG A 72 5.72 -18.85 1.42
C ARG A 72 4.24 -18.52 1.30
N SER A 73 3.83 -17.83 0.23
CA SER A 73 2.43 -17.47 -0.02
C SER A 73 1.54 -18.68 -0.33
N ALA A 74 2.09 -19.72 -0.97
CA ALA A 74 1.35 -20.95 -1.27
C ALA A 74 1.09 -21.79 0.00
N PHE A 75 2.07 -21.83 0.91
CA PHE A 75 1.94 -22.56 2.18
C PHE A 75 1.19 -21.77 3.26
N ASN A 76 1.18 -20.43 3.19
CA ASN A 76 0.42 -19.59 4.11
C ASN A 76 -1.08 -19.68 3.76
N ASP A 77 -1.89 -20.13 4.72
CA ASP A 77 -3.35 -20.26 4.53
C ASP A 77 -3.75 -21.21 3.37
N MET A 78 -3.11 -22.38 3.23
CA MET A 78 -3.54 -23.42 2.27
C MET A 78 -5.01 -23.85 2.47
N LEU A 79 -5.53 -23.73 3.69
CA LEU A 79 -6.93 -24.00 4.05
C LEU A 79 -7.92 -22.92 3.59
N LYS A 80 -7.45 -21.72 3.21
CA LYS A 80 -8.30 -20.66 2.67
C LYS A 80 -8.11 -20.59 1.16
N PHE A 81 -9.21 -20.69 0.41
CA PHE A 81 -9.26 -20.52 -1.05
C PHE A 81 -9.10 -19.03 -1.45
N LEU A 82 -8.04 -18.38 -0.97
CA LEU A 82 -7.72 -17.00 -1.32
C LEU A 82 -6.78 -16.94 -2.53
N PRO A 83 -6.93 -15.95 -3.44
CA PRO A 83 -5.99 -15.72 -4.53
C PRO A 83 -4.57 -15.46 -4.04
N LEU A 84 -3.57 -15.85 -4.83
CA LEU A 84 -2.16 -15.64 -4.51
C LEU A 84 -1.82 -14.15 -4.31
N GLN A 85 -2.52 -13.27 -5.01
CA GLN A 85 -2.36 -11.82 -4.90
C GLN A 85 -2.70 -11.31 -3.49
N VAL A 86 -3.72 -11.88 -2.85
CA VAL A 86 -4.09 -11.58 -1.46
C VAL A 86 -3.09 -12.24 -0.50
N LYS A 87 -2.79 -13.53 -0.70
CA LYS A 87 -1.88 -14.29 0.18
C LYS A 87 -0.47 -13.68 0.26
N SER A 88 0.06 -13.23 -0.88
CA SER A 88 1.37 -12.56 -0.93
C SER A 88 1.42 -11.25 -0.15
N ARG A 89 0.27 -10.64 0.18
CA ARG A 89 0.16 -9.39 0.95
C ARG A 89 -0.39 -9.60 2.36
N SER A 90 -0.38 -10.84 2.88
CA SER A 90 -0.92 -11.14 4.22
C SER A 90 -0.26 -10.36 5.35
N ARG A 91 0.99 -9.91 5.17
CA ARG A 91 1.74 -9.06 6.11
C ARG A 91 1.13 -7.68 6.33
N LEU A 92 0.16 -7.26 5.50
CA LEU A 92 -0.62 -6.05 5.78
C LEU A 92 -1.31 -6.09 7.15
N ARG A 93 -1.65 -7.30 7.64
CA ARG A 93 -2.22 -7.51 8.99
C ARG A 93 -1.28 -7.13 10.13
N GLU A 94 0.02 -7.05 9.85
CA GLU A 94 1.05 -6.79 10.85
C GLU A 94 1.41 -5.30 10.93
N ILE A 95 0.87 -4.46 10.03
CA ILE A 95 1.15 -3.03 10.01
C ILE A 95 0.53 -2.37 11.26
N LYS A 96 1.38 -1.71 12.03
CA LYS A 96 0.98 -0.95 13.21
C LYS A 96 0.74 0.50 12.83
N LEU A 97 -0.53 0.90 12.87
CA LEU A 97 -0.95 2.28 12.65
C LEU A 97 -0.90 3.05 13.98
N ASN A 98 -0.42 4.29 13.96
CA ASN A 98 -0.24 5.12 15.14
C ASN A 98 -1.41 6.11 15.37
N LYS A 99 -2.39 6.14 14.47
CA LYS A 99 -3.56 7.01 14.54
C LYS A 99 -4.80 6.32 13.95
N LYS A 100 -5.98 6.89 14.24
CA LYS A 100 -7.24 6.52 13.59
C LYS A 100 -7.42 7.32 12.30
N TYR A 101 -7.99 6.68 11.29
CA TYR A 101 -8.30 7.29 9.99
C TYR A 101 -9.80 7.40 9.80
N ASP A 102 -10.23 8.44 9.10
CA ASP A 102 -11.62 8.62 8.69
C ASP A 102 -11.94 7.71 7.50
N TYR A 103 -10.95 7.49 6.62
CA TYR A 103 -11.08 6.66 5.43
C TYR A 103 -9.86 5.76 5.20
N VAL A 104 -10.11 4.54 4.74
CA VAL A 104 -9.11 3.60 4.24
C VAL A 104 -9.40 3.36 2.76
N LEU A 105 -8.53 3.86 1.88
CA LEU A 105 -8.64 3.67 0.44
C LEU A 105 -7.82 2.44 0.04
N CYS A 106 -8.51 1.33 -0.23
CA CYS A 106 -7.89 0.09 -0.66
C CYS A 106 -7.77 0.04 -2.18
N GLU A 107 -6.54 0.08 -2.70
CA GLU A 107 -6.31 -0.10 -4.13
C GLU A 107 -6.44 -1.60 -4.45
N SER A 108 -7.57 -2.01 -5.05
CA SER A 108 -7.91 -3.41 -5.38
C SER A 108 -8.09 -4.37 -4.18
N GLU A 109 -8.74 -5.50 -4.45
CA GLU A 109 -8.90 -6.63 -3.54
C GLU A 109 -7.57 -7.23 -3.05
N TYR A 110 -6.45 -6.96 -3.73
CA TYR A 110 -5.13 -7.49 -3.35
C TYR A 110 -4.70 -7.06 -1.94
N VAL A 111 -5.14 -5.87 -1.51
CA VAL A 111 -4.78 -5.31 -0.20
C VAL A 111 -5.78 -5.63 0.90
N TYR A 112 -6.75 -6.52 0.65
CA TYR A 112 -7.79 -6.93 1.59
C TYR A 112 -7.27 -7.23 3.01
N SER A 113 -6.05 -7.75 3.13
CA SER A 113 -5.44 -8.11 4.42
C SER A 113 -5.17 -6.92 5.37
N ILE A 114 -5.42 -5.67 4.97
CA ILE A 114 -5.37 -4.51 5.87
C ILE A 114 -6.63 -4.35 6.74
N LEU A 115 -7.74 -4.99 6.33
CA LEU A 115 -9.04 -5.00 7.02
C LEU A 115 -9.16 -6.25 7.90
#